data_AF-A0A1W9W6L6-F1
#
_entry.id   AF-A0A1W9W6L6-F1
#
_cell.length_a   1.000
_cell.length_b   1.000
_cell.length_c   1.000
_cell.angle_alpha   90.00
_cell.angle_beta   90.00
_cell.angle_gamma   90.00
#
_symmetry.space_group_name_H-M   'P 1'
#
loop_
_entity.id
_entity.type
_entity.pdbx_description
1 polymer ?
#
loop_
_entity_poly.entity_id
_entity_poly.type
_entity_poly.pdbx_seq_one_letter_code
_entity_poly.pdbx_strand_id
1 'polypeptide(L)'
;MYPDDRVLIAIMNNLHDWATVQQERWYRIPVKHAPSEVPHIDWLAFYFTAKFKDDKWAIHYHAKVKGHELVTRADIFPDQTNHRRSGHWYYKLMLGPLQHTLPPIISKDWKRIIFIMTSGELFENAFEMNDLKE
;
A
#
# COMPACT_ATOMS: atom_id res chain seq x y z
N MET A 1 0.11 -8.59 -14.28
CA MET A 1 0.97 -7.41 -14.13
C MET A 1 2.04 -7.52 -15.22
N TYR A 2 2.80 -6.48 -15.55
CA TYR A 2 3.90 -6.60 -16.52
C TYR A 2 5.26 -6.63 -15.80
N PRO A 3 6.29 -7.29 -16.36
CA PRO A 3 7.60 -7.42 -15.71
C PRO A 3 8.22 -6.09 -15.24
N ASP A 4 8.07 -5.04 -16.04
CA ASP A 4 8.58 -3.69 -15.84
C ASP A 4 7.66 -2.77 -15.04
N ASP A 5 6.46 -3.25 -14.65
CA ASP A 5 5.57 -2.48 -13.77
C ASP A 5 6.26 -2.19 -12.43
N ARG A 6 6.09 -0.98 -11.90
CA ARG A 6 6.57 -0.61 -10.57
C ARG A 6 5.55 -0.94 -9.53
N VAL A 7 5.90 -1.86 -8.63
CA VAL A 7 5.03 -2.29 -7.54
C VAL A 7 5.53 -1.72 -6.24
N LEU A 8 4.68 -0.94 -5.57
CA LEU A 8 4.95 -0.49 -4.22
C LEU A 8 4.20 -1.36 -3.22
N ILE A 9 4.93 -1.86 -2.23
CA ILE A 9 4.37 -2.58 -1.10
C ILE A 9 4.30 -1.62 0.07
N ALA A 10 3.08 -1.33 0.51
CA ALA A 10 2.81 -0.47 1.65
C ALA A 10 2.41 -1.29 2.87
N ILE A 11 2.91 -0.90 4.04
CA ILE A 11 2.42 -1.46 5.30
C ILE A 11 0.95 -1.09 5.51
N MET A 12 0.13 -2.09 5.84
CA MET A 12 -1.25 -1.91 6.25
C MET A 12 -1.39 -2.29 7.72
N ASN A 13 -1.50 -1.26 8.56
CA ASN A 13 -1.55 -1.36 10.01
C ASN A 13 -2.76 -0.64 10.63
N ASN A 14 -3.76 -0.34 9.81
CA ASN A 14 -4.96 0.38 10.21
C ASN A 14 -6.18 -0.25 9.52
N LEU A 15 -7.12 -0.73 10.32
CA LEU A 15 -8.36 -1.33 9.84
C LEU A 15 -9.25 -0.32 9.10
N HIS A 16 -9.21 0.96 9.51
CA HIS A 16 -9.98 2.01 8.83
C HIS A 16 -9.41 2.30 7.43
N ASP A 17 -8.08 2.43 7.30
CA ASP A 17 -7.47 2.62 5.98
C ASP A 17 -7.73 1.40 5.07
N TRP A 18 -7.79 0.18 5.61
CA TRP A 18 -8.19 -1.01 4.86
C TRP A 18 -9.66 -0.99 4.42
N ALA A 19 -10.58 -0.60 5.30
CA ALA A 19 -11.99 -0.45 4.96
C ALA A 19 -12.19 0.56 3.82
N THR A 20 -11.47 1.70 3.87
CA THR A 20 -11.44 2.68 2.78
C THR A 20 -10.95 2.07 1.47
N VAL A 21 -9.88 1.28 1.48
CA VAL A 21 -9.40 0.58 0.26
C VAL A 21 -10.48 -0.32 -0.33
N GLN A 22 -11.19 -1.07 0.51
CA GLN A 22 -12.23 -2.00 0.07
C GLN A 22 -13.49 -1.28 -0.46
N GLN A 23 -13.93 -0.24 0.24
CA GLN A 23 -15.22 0.44 -0.01
C GLN A 23 -15.09 1.61 -0.98
N GLU A 24 -14.05 2.42 -0.83
CA GLU A 24 -13.87 3.69 -1.54
C GLU A 24 -12.80 3.64 -2.63
N ARG A 25 -12.04 2.54 -2.72
CA ARG A 25 -11.07 2.29 -3.79
C ARG A 25 -9.92 3.32 -3.84
N TRP A 26 -9.46 3.80 -2.70
CA TRP A 26 -8.28 4.65 -2.63
C TRP A 26 -7.41 4.35 -1.39
N TYR A 27 -6.14 4.72 -1.45
CA TYR A 27 -5.22 4.63 -0.31
C TYR A 27 -4.35 5.88 -0.18
N ARG A 28 -4.01 6.27 1.06
CA ARG A 28 -3.16 7.45 1.33
C ARG A 28 -1.74 7.06 1.70
N ILE A 29 -0.78 7.81 1.17
CA ILE A 29 0.63 7.70 1.54
C ILE A 29 1.11 9.08 2.04
N PRO A 30 1.61 9.20 3.29
CA PRO A 30 2.14 10.48 3.79
C PRO A 30 3.35 10.92 2.97
N VAL A 31 3.31 12.12 2.38
CA VAL A 31 4.40 12.63 1.51
C VAL A 31 5.73 12.69 2.26
N LYS A 32 5.71 13.06 3.55
CA LYS A 32 6.90 13.16 4.39
C LYS A 32 7.73 11.86 4.46
N HIS A 33 7.10 10.70 4.27
CA HIS A 33 7.74 9.39 4.41
C HIS A 33 7.67 8.54 3.13
N ALA A 34 7.06 9.09 2.07
CA ALA A 34 6.87 8.42 0.80
C ALA A 34 8.22 8.27 0.07
N PRO A 35 8.51 7.13 -0.56
CA PRO A 35 9.51 7.05 -1.62
C PRO A 35 9.23 8.09 -2.71
N SER A 36 10.28 8.62 -3.33
CA SER A 36 10.17 9.61 -4.42
C SER A 36 9.35 9.10 -5.61
N GLU A 37 9.31 7.78 -5.79
CA GLU A 37 8.73 7.10 -6.93
C GLU A 37 7.21 6.91 -6.78
N VAL A 38 6.62 7.22 -5.62
CA VAL A 38 5.17 7.03 -5.35
C VAL A 38 4.27 7.60 -6.46
N PRO A 39 4.50 8.80 -7.02
CA PRO A 39 3.70 9.32 -8.13
C PRO A 39 3.71 8.45 -9.40
N HIS A 40 4.71 7.59 -9.55
CA HIS A 40 4.94 6.81 -10.75
C HIS A 40 4.68 5.31 -10.57
N ILE A 41 4.21 4.86 -9.41
CA ILE A 41 3.94 3.43 -9.21
C ILE A 41 2.76 2.98 -10.07
N ASP A 42 2.84 1.76 -10.59
CA ASP A 42 1.81 1.16 -11.43
C ASP A 42 0.85 0.32 -10.58
N TRP A 43 1.37 -0.28 -9.49
CA TRP A 43 0.62 -1.13 -8.57
C TRP A 43 0.94 -0.81 -7.12
N LEU A 44 -0.08 -1.00 -6.28
CA LEU A 44 0.02 -0.93 -4.84
C LEU A 44 -0.38 -2.29 -4.24
N ALA A 45 0.49 -2.85 -3.42
CA ALA A 45 0.26 -4.07 -2.66
C ALA A 45 0.30 -3.79 -1.15
N PHE A 46 -0.42 -4.60 -0.38
CA PHE A 46 -0.63 -4.35 1.05
C PHE A 46 -0.02 -5.44 1.91
N TYR A 47 1.03 -5.08 2.67
CA TYR A 47 1.59 -5.97 3.68
C TYR A 47 0.83 -5.81 4.99
N PHE A 48 0.04 -6.83 5.36
CA PHE A 48 -0.76 -6.79 6.58
C PHE A 48 0.06 -7.05 7.83
N THR A 49 -0.21 -6.28 8.88
CA THR A 49 0.43 -6.44 10.19
C THR A 49 -0.38 -7.33 11.14
N ALA A 50 0.12 -7.55 12.36
CA ALA A 50 -0.55 -8.31 13.40
C ALA A 50 -2.00 -7.87 13.72
N LYS A 51 -2.39 -6.63 13.38
CA LYS A 51 -3.79 -6.17 13.51
C LYS A 51 -4.80 -6.98 12.67
N PHE A 52 -4.33 -7.64 11.63
CA PHE A 52 -5.14 -8.44 10.70
C PHE A 52 -5.21 -9.93 11.08
N LYS A 53 -4.75 -10.30 12.28
CA LYS A 53 -4.92 -11.65 12.87
C LYS A 53 -4.47 -12.77 11.93
N ASP A 54 -5.40 -13.52 11.34
CA ASP A 54 -5.12 -14.68 10.50
C ASP A 54 -4.49 -14.26 9.16
N ASP A 55 -4.75 -13.03 8.70
CA ASP A 55 -4.16 -12.48 7.48
C ASP A 55 -2.81 -11.76 7.72
N LYS A 56 -2.30 -11.76 8.95
CA LYS A 56 -1.08 -11.01 9.30
C LYS A 56 0.15 -11.52 8.56
N TRP A 57 1.13 -10.63 8.46
CA TRP A 57 2.49 -10.88 7.97
C TRP A 57 2.53 -11.44 6.55
N ALA A 58 1.63 -10.98 5.71
CA ALA A 58 1.59 -11.39 4.31
C ALA A 58 0.98 -10.31 3.42
N ILE A 59 1.23 -10.45 2.13
CA ILE A 59 0.59 -9.70 1.06
C ILE A 59 -0.46 -10.60 0.43
N HIS A 60 -1.72 -10.27 0.67
CA HIS A 60 -2.87 -10.99 0.11
C HIS A 60 -3.52 -10.23 -1.03
N TYR A 61 -3.34 -8.91 -1.05
CA TYR A 61 -4.06 -8.03 -1.96
C TYR A 61 -3.13 -7.01 -2.60
N HIS A 62 -3.43 -6.74 -3.87
CA HIS A 62 -2.87 -5.64 -4.64
C HIS A 62 -3.92 -5.01 -5.53
N ALA A 63 -3.66 -3.81 -6.01
CA ALA A 63 -4.51 -3.10 -6.96
C ALA A 63 -3.69 -2.23 -7.90
N LYS A 64 -4.17 -2.12 -9.14
CA LYS A 64 -3.59 -1.20 -10.12
C LYS A 64 -3.86 0.24 -9.68
N VAL A 65 -2.83 1.08 -9.66
CA VAL A 65 -3.00 2.51 -9.43
C VAL A 65 -3.56 3.14 -10.72
N LYS A 66 -4.64 3.92 -10.57
CA LYS A 66 -5.35 4.56 -11.69
C LYS A 66 -5.04 6.05 -11.80
N GLY A 67 -4.46 6.61 -10.76
CA GLY A 67 -4.07 8.01 -10.67
C GLY A 67 -3.75 8.36 -9.22
N HIS A 68 -3.23 9.57 -9.02
CA HIS A 68 -2.99 10.10 -7.70
C HIS A 68 -3.30 11.59 -7.67
N GLU A 69 -3.64 12.08 -6.48
CA GLU A 69 -3.78 13.50 -6.19
C GLU A 69 -3.02 13.86 -4.91
N LEU A 70 -2.58 15.11 -4.82
CA LEU A 70 -1.93 15.65 -3.63
C LEU A 70 -2.98 16.37 -2.78
N VAL A 71 -3.20 15.88 -1.56
CA VAL A 71 -4.24 16.36 -0.66
C VAL A 71 -3.71 16.50 0.76
N THR A 72 -4.33 17.34 1.56
CA THR A 72 -4.05 17.43 2.98
C THR A 72 -4.82 16.35 3.75
N ARG A 73 -4.44 16.12 5.01
CA ARG A 73 -5.22 15.23 5.89
C ARG A 73 -6.64 15.75 6.10
N ALA A 74 -6.82 17.07 6.20
CA ALA A 74 -8.13 17.69 6.38
C ALA A 74 -9.05 17.42 5.18
N ASP A 75 -8.51 17.36 3.97
CA ASP A 75 -9.29 17.06 2.77
C ASP A 75 -9.79 15.61 2.76
N ILE A 76 -8.99 14.68 3.29
CA ILE A 76 -9.33 13.25 3.37
C ILE A 76 -10.24 12.92 4.57
N PHE A 77 -10.02 13.60 5.70
CA PHE A 77 -10.74 13.38 6.95
C PHE A 77 -11.37 14.69 7.43
N PRO A 78 -12.46 15.15 6.78
CA PRO A 78 -13.07 16.45 7.08
C PRO A 78 -13.68 16.52 8.48
N ASP A 79 -13.95 15.37 9.11
CA ASP A 79 -14.37 15.25 10.51
C ASP A 79 -13.20 15.45 11.51
N GLN A 80 -11.95 15.44 11.04
CA GLN A 80 -10.73 15.51 11.86
C GLN A 80 -9.90 16.78 11.58
N THR A 81 -10.56 17.89 11.27
CA THR A 81 -9.91 19.18 10.92
C THR A 81 -9.00 19.74 12.02
N ASN A 82 -9.32 19.50 13.30
CA ASN A 82 -8.49 19.93 14.45
C ASN A 82 -7.36 18.95 14.81
N HIS A 83 -7.13 17.91 14.02
CA HIS A 83 -6.04 16.96 14.28
C HIS A 83 -4.68 17.65 14.09
N ARG A 84 -3.67 17.34 14.93
CA ARG A 84 -2.29 17.89 14.84
C ARG A 84 -1.62 17.75 13.45
N ARG A 85 -2.16 16.88 12.60
CA ARG A 85 -1.64 16.57 11.26
C ARG A 85 -2.58 17.02 10.15
N SER A 86 -3.60 17.82 10.43
CA SER A 86 -4.61 18.25 9.45
C SER A 86 -3.98 18.87 8.20
N GLY A 87 -2.96 19.71 8.37
CA GLY A 87 -2.20 20.31 7.26
C GLY A 87 -1.08 19.45 6.65
N HIS A 88 -0.92 18.18 7.05
CA HIS A 88 0.09 17.31 6.45
C HIS A 88 -0.36 16.85 5.07
N TRP A 89 0.58 16.80 4.13
CA TRP A 89 0.37 16.33 2.76
C TRP A 89 0.39 14.80 2.65
N TYR A 90 -0.52 14.30 1.81
CA TYR A 90 -0.67 12.89 1.45
C TYR A 90 -0.84 12.76 -0.06
N TYR A 91 -0.22 11.74 -0.64
CA TYR A 91 -0.67 11.21 -1.92
C TYR A 91 -1.93 10.38 -1.67
N LYS A 92 -3.03 10.73 -2.32
CA LYS A 92 -4.22 9.88 -2.38
C LYS A 92 -4.20 9.14 -3.71
N LEU A 93 -3.97 7.84 -3.63
CA LEU A 93 -3.86 6.95 -4.77
C LEU A 93 -5.23 6.35 -5.07
N MET A 94 -5.74 6.56 -6.28
CA MET A 94 -6.96 5.92 -6.75
C MET A 94 -6.64 4.51 -7.25
N LEU A 95 -7.41 3.53 -6.82
CA LEU A 95 -7.15 2.11 -7.05
C LEU A 95 -8.21 1.50 -7.97
N GLY A 96 -7.76 0.75 -8.98
CA GLY A 96 -8.62 -0.20 -9.71
C GLY A 96 -9.01 -1.37 -8.81
N PRO A 97 -9.79 -2.36 -9.29
CA PRO A 97 -10.27 -3.51 -8.51
C PRO A 97 -9.19 -4.24 -7.71
N LEU A 98 -9.58 -4.78 -6.53
CA LEU A 98 -8.65 -5.48 -5.64
C LEU A 98 -8.43 -6.86 -6.25
N GLN A 99 -7.18 -7.25 -6.34
CA GLN A 99 -6.76 -8.55 -6.84
C GLN A 99 -6.14 -9.33 -5.69
N HIS A 100 -6.38 -10.65 -5.69
CA HIS A 100 -5.84 -11.56 -4.71
C HIS A 100 -4.53 -12.16 -5.19
N THR A 101 -3.55 -12.21 -4.30
CA THR A 101 -2.32 -12.98 -4.48
C THR A 101 -2.54 -14.37 -3.87
N LEU A 102 -2.54 -15.41 -4.70
CA LEU A 102 -2.75 -16.81 -4.29
C LEU A 102 -1.64 -17.69 -4.87
N PRO A 103 -0.78 -18.31 -4.02
CA PRO A 103 -0.72 -18.15 -2.56
C PRO A 103 -0.29 -16.72 -2.16
N PRO A 104 -0.61 -16.25 -0.94
CA PRO A 104 -0.13 -14.94 -0.49
C PRO A 104 1.38 -14.93 -0.31
N ILE A 105 2.02 -13.77 -0.51
CA ILE A 105 3.46 -13.59 -0.26
C ILE A 105 3.67 -13.42 1.23
N ILE A 106 4.27 -14.40 1.89
CA ILE A 106 4.38 -14.44 3.36
C ILE A 106 5.67 -13.81 3.87
N SER A 107 5.66 -13.37 5.12
CA SER A 107 6.86 -12.97 5.87
C SER A 107 7.06 -13.94 7.01
N LYS A 108 8.10 -14.77 6.92
CA LYS A 108 8.47 -15.71 8.00
C LYS A 108 8.88 -14.97 9.27
N ASP A 109 9.56 -13.83 9.10
CA ASP A 109 9.98 -12.97 10.18
C ASP A 109 9.24 -11.62 10.15
N TRP A 110 9.04 -11.03 11.33
CA TRP A 110 8.56 -9.66 11.41
C TRP A 110 9.61 -8.71 10.85
N LYS A 111 9.21 -7.87 9.89
CA LYS A 111 10.07 -6.85 9.30
C LYS A 111 9.53 -5.45 9.60
N ARG A 112 10.39 -4.54 10.05
CA ARG A 112 10.06 -3.13 10.25
C ARG A 112 10.09 -2.37 8.92
N ILE A 113 9.16 -2.71 8.03
CA ILE A 113 9.04 -2.10 6.71
C ILE A 113 7.94 -1.05 6.73
N ILE A 114 8.23 0.11 6.14
CA ILE A 114 7.19 1.11 5.83
C ILE A 114 6.80 0.97 4.35
N PHE A 115 7.79 0.86 3.47
CA PHE A 115 7.65 0.73 2.02
C PHE A 115 8.72 -0.20 1.44
N ILE A 116 8.36 -0.99 0.42
CA ILE A 116 9.30 -1.69 -0.47
C ILE A 116 8.89 -1.36 -1.90
N MET A 117 9.86 -0.96 -2.73
CA MET A 117 9.71 -0.92 -4.17
C MET A 117 10.21 -2.23 -4.77
N THR A 118 9.49 -2.76 -5.75
CA THR A 118 9.86 -3.97 -6.48
C THR A 118 9.34 -3.90 -7.92
N SER A 119 9.80 -4.81 -8.78
CA SER A 119 9.29 -4.95 -10.15
C SER A 119 8.09 -5.88 -10.20
N GLY A 120 7.33 -5.81 -11.28
CA GLY A 120 6.23 -6.75 -11.50
C GLY A 120 6.71 -8.19 -11.65
N GLU A 121 7.88 -8.39 -12.26
CA GLU A 121 8.51 -9.71 -12.39
C GLU A 121 8.82 -10.33 -11.02
N LEU A 122 9.47 -9.58 -10.12
CA LEU A 122 9.78 -10.08 -8.78
C LEU A 122 8.50 -10.31 -7.97
N PHE A 123 7.51 -9.42 -8.11
CA PHE A 123 6.25 -9.56 -7.39
C PHE A 123 5.45 -10.80 -7.81
N GLU A 124 5.34 -11.08 -9.11
CA GLU A 124 4.58 -12.24 -9.61
C GLU A 124 5.27 -13.58 -9.27
N ASN A 125 6.59 -13.60 -9.08
CA ASN A 125 7.35 -14.80 -8.75
C ASN A 125 7.64 -14.97 -7.25
N ALA A 126 7.28 -13.99 -6.41
CA ALA A 126 7.57 -14.01 -4.99
C ALA A 126 6.67 -15.00 -4.23
N PHE A 127 7.28 -15.76 -3.31
CA PHE A 127 6.56 -16.57 -2.32
C PHE A 127 6.78 -16.01 -0.92
N GLU A 128 7.91 -15.35 -0.69
CA GLU A 128 8.31 -14.75 0.56
C GLU A 128 8.69 -13.27 0.39
N MET A 129 8.57 -12.49 1.47
CA MET A 129 8.96 -11.08 1.50
C MET A 129 10.43 -10.79 1.14
N ASN A 130 11.31 -11.80 1.17
CA ASN A 130 12.71 -11.66 0.76
C ASN A 130 12.87 -11.68 -0.76
N ASP A 131 11.97 -12.34 -1.49
CA ASP A 131 12.03 -12.50 -2.95
C ASP A 131 11.73 -11.19 -3.70
N LEU A 132 11.20 -10.20 -2.98
CA LEU A 132 10.78 -8.89 -3.51
C LEU A 132 11.93 -7.91 -3.71
N LYS A 133 13.15 -8.31 -3.37
CA LYS A 133 14.36 -7.49 -3.46
C LYS A 133 15.41 -8.29 -4.21
N GLU A 134 16.12 -7.61 -5.11
CA GLU A 134 17.41 -8.09 -5.62
C GLU A 134 18.48 -8.06 -4.53
#